data_AF-A0A7S1RC53-F1
#
_entry.id   AF-A0A7S1RC53-F1
#
_cell.length_a   1.000
_cell.length_b   1.000
_cell.length_c   1.000
_cell.angle_alpha   90.00
_cell.angle_beta   90.00
_cell.angle_gamma   90.00
#
_symmetry.space_group_name_H-M   'P 1'
#
loop_
_entity.id
_entity.type
_entity.pdbx_description
1 polymer ?
#
loop_
_entity_poly.entity_id
_entity_poly.type
_entity_poly.pdbx_seq_one_letter_code
_entity_poly.pdbx_strand_id
1 'polypeptide(L)'
;LRAHGGSYSTDVECVRHLASQATGQVVAAPRGNTSFEQYLEWIREVLAEGFRQAGAVLIVLERFEHFCSRPRQTLLYNLFDIAQEVGVRLCIVGTSEKMDVMDALEKRIKSRFSMRHLHTFLPTTTEELVAVLAAKLRLPQDCGLKSPFPGAFNRRLEAALRARAPEWRGG
;
A
#
# COMPACT_ATOMS: atom_id res chain seq x y z
N LEU A 1 0.82 8.14 -4.80
CA LEU A 1 0.61 8.87 -3.53
C LEU A 1 0.67 7.87 -2.38
N ARG A 2 1.23 8.23 -1.23
CA ARG A 2 1.39 7.35 -0.07
C ARG A 2 0.97 8.06 1.20
N ALA A 3 0.21 7.38 2.06
CA ALA A 3 -0.16 7.87 3.36
C ALA A 3 0.05 6.80 4.43
N HIS A 4 0.72 7.17 5.52
CA HIS A 4 1.01 6.26 6.63
C HIS A 4 -0.02 6.42 7.75
N GLY A 5 -0.70 5.35 8.11
CA GLY A 5 -1.65 5.30 9.21
C GLY A 5 -0.96 5.64 10.54
N GLY A 6 -1.56 6.52 11.33
CA GLY A 6 -0.98 7.02 12.59
C GLY A 6 -0.10 8.27 12.45
N SER A 7 0.29 8.68 11.24
CA SER A 7 1.06 9.92 11.03
C SER A 7 0.22 11.19 10.95
N TYR A 8 -1.11 11.07 10.95
CA TYR A 8 -2.03 12.21 10.85
C TYR A 8 -2.95 12.23 12.06
N SER A 9 -3.21 13.42 12.59
CA SER A 9 -4.20 13.62 13.65
C SER A 9 -5.62 13.75 13.08
N THR A 10 -5.75 14.26 11.86
CA THR A 10 -7.05 14.52 11.20
C THR A 10 -7.09 14.00 9.77
N ASP A 11 -8.30 13.87 9.20
CA ASP A 11 -8.48 13.53 7.77
C ASP A 11 -7.95 14.67 6.88
N VAL A 12 -8.04 15.92 7.37
CA VAL A 12 -7.57 17.13 6.66
C VAL A 12 -6.08 17.04 6.40
N GLU A 13 -5.29 16.72 7.43
CA GLU A 13 -3.83 16.59 7.30
C GLU A 13 -3.44 15.50 6.29
N CYS A 14 -4.14 14.37 6.33
CA CYS A 14 -3.92 13.28 5.38
C CYS A 14 -4.22 13.71 3.94
N VAL A 15 -5.37 14.35 3.70
CA VAL A 15 -5.75 14.83 2.36
C VAL A 15 -4.80 15.90 1.86
N ARG A 16 -4.39 16.86 2.69
CA ARG A 16 -3.40 17.87 2.30
C ARG A 16 -2.07 17.23 1.89
N HIS A 17 -1.62 16.22 2.63
CA HIS A 17 -0.38 15.52 2.33
C HIS A 17 -0.48 14.67 1.05
N LEU A 18 -1.61 13.99 0.82
CA LEU A 18 -1.87 13.27 -0.43
C LEU A 18 -1.94 14.23 -1.61
N ALA A 19 -2.61 15.37 -1.45
CA ALA A 19 -2.76 16.39 -2.47
C ALA A 19 -1.43 17.03 -2.84
N SER A 20 -0.58 17.34 -1.85
CA SER A 20 0.74 17.92 -2.11
C SER A 20 1.65 16.95 -2.86
N GLN A 21 1.49 15.63 -2.66
CA GLN A 21 2.19 14.63 -3.45
C GLN A 21 1.67 14.55 -4.90
N ALA A 22 0.39 14.87 -5.13
CA ALA A 22 -0.23 14.82 -6.46
C ALA A 22 0.08 16.05 -7.30
N THR A 23 0.02 17.25 -6.69
CA THR A 23 0.18 18.53 -7.39
C THR A 23 1.58 19.13 -7.26
N GLY A 24 2.41 18.61 -6.36
CA GLY A 24 3.71 19.21 -6.00
C GLY A 24 3.57 20.53 -5.22
N GLN A 25 2.35 20.93 -4.85
CA GLN A 25 2.06 22.19 -4.16
C GLN A 25 1.32 21.95 -2.84
N VAL A 26 1.58 22.79 -1.85
CA VAL A 26 0.84 22.74 -0.58
C VAL A 26 -0.58 23.24 -0.82
N VAL A 27 -1.56 22.35 -0.73
CA VAL A 27 -2.97 22.70 -0.87
C VAL A 27 -3.46 23.38 0.41
N ALA A 28 -4.12 24.52 0.25
CA ALA A 28 -4.78 25.23 1.34
C ALA A 28 -6.02 24.44 1.80
N ALA A 29 -6.13 24.18 3.10
CA ALA A 29 -7.35 23.61 3.67
C ALA A 29 -8.40 24.70 3.89
N PRO A 30 -9.70 24.35 3.87
CA PRO A 30 -10.78 25.25 4.26
C PRO A 30 -10.54 25.75 5.68
N ARG A 31 -10.71 27.06 5.89
CA ARG A 31 -10.56 27.70 7.22
C ARG A 31 -11.90 27.66 7.98
N GLY A 32 -11.83 27.83 9.31
CA GLY A 32 -12.89 27.53 10.28
C GLY A 32 -14.32 28.00 9.93
N ASN A 33 -15.29 27.22 10.43
CA ASN A 33 -16.75 27.26 10.22
C ASN A 33 -17.30 26.72 8.89
N THR A 34 -16.48 26.07 8.06
CA THR A 34 -17.00 25.29 6.91
C THR A 34 -17.83 24.09 7.38
N SER A 35 -18.96 23.88 6.72
CA SER A 35 -19.80 22.72 6.99
C SER A 35 -19.07 21.42 6.64
N PHE A 36 -19.51 20.32 7.23
CA PHE A 36 -18.99 19.00 6.90
C PHE A 36 -19.10 18.71 5.39
N GLU A 37 -20.18 19.15 4.75
CA GLU A 37 -20.41 19.00 3.31
C GLU A 37 -19.38 19.77 2.48
N GLN A 38 -19.11 21.04 2.81
CA GLN A 38 -18.08 21.85 2.14
C GLN A 38 -16.69 21.24 2.31
N TYR A 39 -16.42 20.66 3.47
CA TYR A 39 -15.17 19.94 3.71
C TYR A 39 -15.06 18.70 2.82
N LEU A 40 -16.14 17.92 2.68
CA LEU A 40 -16.18 16.77 1.78
C LEU A 40 -16.00 17.18 0.32
N GLU A 41 -16.68 18.24 -0.10
CA GLU A 41 -16.59 18.78 -1.46
C GLU A 41 -15.16 19.22 -1.76
N TRP A 42 -14.51 19.93 -0.84
CA TRP A 42 -13.08 20.27 -0.95
C TRP A 42 -12.18 19.04 -1.07
N ILE A 43 -12.39 17.98 -0.25
CA ILE A 43 -11.61 16.74 -0.38
C ILE A 43 -11.78 16.15 -1.78
N ARG A 44 -13.02 16.08 -2.28
CA ARG A 44 -13.33 15.53 -3.60
C ARG A 44 -12.69 16.35 -4.70
N GLU A 45 -12.79 17.68 -4.66
CA GLU A 45 -12.18 18.58 -5.64
C GLU A 45 -10.66 18.42 -5.68
N VAL A 46 -10.01 18.44 -4.51
CA VAL A 46 -8.56 18.34 -4.40
C VAL A 46 -8.05 17.00 -4.94
N LEU A 47 -8.74 15.91 -4.60
CA LEU A 47 -8.40 14.58 -5.08
C LEU A 47 -8.68 14.46 -6.59
N ALA A 48 -9.86 14.88 -7.05
CA ALA A 48 -10.26 14.80 -8.46
C ALA A 48 -9.40 15.68 -9.39
N GLU A 49 -9.01 16.88 -8.97
CA GLU A 49 -8.08 17.74 -9.72
C GLU A 49 -6.71 17.08 -9.82
N GLY A 50 -6.17 16.59 -8.69
CA GLY A 50 -4.92 15.84 -8.69
C GLY A 50 -4.95 14.61 -9.60
N PHE A 51 -6.11 13.94 -9.71
CA PHE A 51 -6.30 12.78 -10.58
C PHE A 51 -6.52 13.14 -12.06
N ARG A 52 -7.10 14.30 -12.38
CA ARG A 52 -7.25 14.74 -13.78
C ARG A 52 -5.89 15.02 -14.44
N GLN A 53 -4.91 15.50 -13.68
CA GLN A 53 -3.57 15.76 -14.21
C GLN A 53 -2.74 14.48 -14.41
N ALA A 54 -2.91 13.50 -13.52
CA ALA A 54 -2.21 12.23 -13.57
C ALA A 54 -3.15 11.17 -14.18
N GLY A 55 -3.00 10.88 -15.47
CA GLY A 55 -3.89 9.99 -16.24
C GLY A 55 -4.20 8.60 -15.64
N ALA A 56 -3.50 8.18 -14.59
CA ALA A 56 -3.98 7.24 -13.57
C ALA A 56 -3.27 7.53 -12.23
N VAL A 57 -3.95 7.29 -11.09
CA VAL A 57 -3.39 7.51 -9.75
C VAL A 57 -3.45 6.26 -8.89
N LEU A 58 -2.32 5.95 -8.25
CA LEU A 58 -2.19 4.91 -7.24
C LEU A 58 -2.01 5.56 -5.85
N ILE A 59 -2.89 5.23 -4.92
CA ILE A 59 -2.79 5.61 -3.50
C ILE A 59 -2.44 4.38 -2.68
N VAL A 60 -1.35 4.46 -1.92
CA VAL A 60 -0.95 3.44 -0.95
C VAL A 60 -1.28 3.94 0.46
N LEU A 61 -2.18 3.25 1.15
CA LEU A 61 -2.55 3.50 2.54
C LEU A 61 -1.85 2.46 3.42
N GLU A 62 -0.81 2.87 4.14
CA GLU A 62 -0.09 1.97 5.03
C GLU A 62 -0.70 1.94 6.42
N ARG A 63 -0.50 0.84 7.14
CA ARG A 63 -1.07 0.68 8.49
C ARG A 63 -2.57 0.94 8.45
N PHE A 64 -3.25 0.33 7.47
CA PHE A 64 -4.62 0.62 7.06
C PHE A 64 -5.62 0.59 8.21
N GLU A 65 -5.38 -0.26 9.21
CA GLU A 65 -6.16 -0.36 10.43
C GLU A 65 -6.31 0.96 11.21
N HIS A 66 -5.37 1.91 11.08
CA HIS A 66 -5.47 3.24 11.70
C HIS A 66 -6.46 4.16 11.00
N PHE A 67 -6.71 3.94 9.70
CA PHE A 67 -7.77 4.66 8.99
C PHE A 67 -9.14 4.06 9.33
N CYS A 68 -9.21 2.74 9.53
CA CYS A 68 -10.42 2.07 10.01
C CYS A 68 -10.81 2.48 11.43
N SER A 69 -9.85 2.79 12.31
CA SER A 69 -10.15 3.20 13.69
C SER A 69 -10.71 4.61 13.81
N ARG A 70 -10.78 5.39 12.71
CA ARG A 70 -11.30 6.76 12.75
C ARG A 70 -12.82 6.78 12.85
N PRO A 71 -13.40 7.71 13.63
CA PRO A 71 -14.85 7.88 13.67
C PRO A 71 -15.42 8.11 12.27
N ARG A 72 -16.48 7.37 11.94
CA ARG A 72 -17.21 7.48 10.66
C ARG A 72 -16.39 7.13 9.41
N GLN A 73 -15.11 6.79 9.54
CA GLN A 73 -14.21 6.41 8.44
C GLN A 73 -14.34 7.31 7.20
N THR A 74 -14.49 8.62 7.42
CA THR A 74 -14.87 9.60 6.39
C THR A 74 -13.88 9.64 5.25
N LEU A 75 -12.57 9.69 5.53
CA LEU A 75 -11.53 9.60 4.51
C LEU A 75 -11.66 8.35 3.63
N LEU A 76 -11.85 7.16 4.22
CA LEU A 76 -11.98 5.91 3.49
C LEU A 76 -13.23 5.89 2.61
N TYR A 77 -14.34 6.39 3.15
CA TYR A 77 -15.58 6.54 2.41
C TYR A 77 -15.36 7.40 1.15
N ASN A 78 -14.76 8.59 1.28
CA ASN A 78 -14.55 9.48 0.14
C ASN A 78 -13.59 8.89 -0.89
N LEU A 79 -12.48 8.29 -0.45
CA LEU A 79 -11.51 7.69 -1.37
C LEU A 79 -12.13 6.57 -2.19
N PHE A 80 -12.91 5.68 -1.57
CA PHE A 80 -13.58 4.60 -2.30
C PHE A 80 -14.76 5.09 -3.14
N ASP A 81 -15.50 6.12 -2.71
CA ASP A 81 -16.57 6.73 -3.50
C ASP A 81 -15.99 7.37 -4.78
N ILE A 82 -14.90 8.13 -4.67
CA ILE A 82 -14.20 8.73 -5.83
C ILE A 82 -13.62 7.65 -6.74
N ALA A 83 -13.11 6.54 -6.20
CA ALA A 83 -12.60 5.43 -7.01
C ALA A 83 -13.69 4.76 -7.86
N GLN A 84 -14.96 4.95 -7.52
CA GLN A 84 -16.12 4.45 -8.27
C GLN A 84 -16.68 5.46 -9.29
N GLU A 85 -16.21 6.71 -9.28
CA GLU A 85 -16.70 7.75 -10.19
C GLU A 85 -16.30 7.47 -11.65
N VAL A 86 -17.22 7.73 -12.58
CA VAL A 86 -16.99 7.51 -14.01
C VAL A 86 -15.88 8.44 -14.50
N GLY A 87 -14.89 7.86 -15.19
CA GLY A 87 -13.75 8.60 -15.73
C GLY A 87 -12.58 8.74 -14.76
N VAL A 88 -12.73 8.38 -13.49
CA VAL A 88 -11.62 8.33 -12.53
C VAL A 88 -10.83 7.04 -12.69
N ARG A 89 -9.50 7.15 -12.85
CA ARG A 89 -8.56 6.01 -12.88
C ARG A 89 -7.77 5.97 -11.58
N LEU A 90 -8.44 5.63 -10.49
CA LEU A 90 -7.87 5.57 -9.14
C LEU A 90 -7.76 4.12 -8.66
N CYS A 91 -6.56 3.74 -8.25
CA CYS A 91 -6.29 2.48 -7.54
C CYS A 91 -5.89 2.79 -6.09
N ILE A 92 -6.50 2.10 -5.13
CA ILE A 92 -6.17 2.22 -3.71
C ILE A 92 -5.68 0.88 -3.20
N VAL A 93 -4.48 0.87 -2.62
CA VAL A 93 -3.87 -0.31 -2.00
C VAL A 93 -3.70 -0.02 -0.51
N GLY A 94 -4.43 -0.77 0.32
CA GLY A 94 -4.24 -0.75 1.77
C GLY A 94 -3.28 -1.85 2.21
N THR A 95 -2.28 -1.53 3.02
CA THR A 95 -1.42 -2.53 3.68
C THR A 95 -1.72 -2.55 5.17
N SER A 96 -1.87 -3.74 5.74
CA SER A 96 -2.25 -3.97 7.14
C SER A 96 -1.51 -5.19 7.66
N GLU A 97 -1.13 -5.15 8.93
CA GLU A 97 -0.64 -6.32 9.67
C GLU A 97 -1.80 -7.11 10.30
N LYS A 98 -2.99 -6.51 10.42
CA LYS A 98 -4.18 -7.16 10.95
C LYS A 98 -4.86 -8.00 9.88
N MET A 99 -5.03 -9.30 10.15
CA MET A 99 -5.75 -10.23 9.27
C MET A 99 -7.24 -9.92 9.17
N ASP A 100 -7.84 -9.37 10.23
CA ASP A 100 -9.25 -9.04 10.37
C ASP A 100 -9.56 -7.56 10.07
N VAL A 101 -8.62 -6.83 9.45
CA VAL A 101 -8.79 -5.38 9.20
C VAL A 101 -10.06 -5.03 8.42
N MET A 102 -10.53 -5.97 7.61
CA MET A 102 -11.77 -5.84 6.86
C MET A 102 -12.99 -5.75 7.77
N ASP A 103 -12.97 -6.38 8.94
CA ASP A 103 -14.07 -6.36 9.89
C ASP A 103 -14.22 -5.01 10.58
N ALA A 104 -13.12 -4.26 10.67
CA ALA A 104 -13.15 -2.89 11.16
C ALA A 104 -13.88 -1.93 10.21
N LEU A 105 -14.07 -2.27 8.93
CA LEU A 105 -14.74 -1.39 7.96
C LEU A 105 -16.26 -1.32 8.18
N GLU A 106 -16.81 -0.11 8.11
CA GLU A 106 -18.26 0.08 8.16
C GLU A 106 -18.97 -0.52 6.94
N LYS A 107 -20.22 -0.98 7.12
CA LYS A 107 -21.02 -1.58 6.04
C LYS A 107 -21.09 -0.72 4.76
N ARG A 108 -21.25 0.60 4.91
CA ARG A 108 -21.33 1.56 3.79
C ARG A 108 -20.02 1.70 3.00
N ILE A 109 -18.89 1.34 3.60
CA ILE A 109 -17.56 1.34 2.99
C ILE A 109 -17.27 -0.01 2.34
N LYS A 110 -17.61 -1.12 3.03
CA LYS A 110 -17.56 -2.48 2.46
C LYS A 110 -18.33 -2.57 1.13
N SER A 111 -19.49 -1.93 1.03
CA SER A 111 -20.29 -1.90 -0.20
C SER A 111 -19.63 -1.15 -1.38
N ARG A 112 -18.71 -0.21 -1.09
CA ARG A 112 -17.99 0.58 -2.09
C ARG A 112 -16.62 0.00 -2.44
N PHE A 113 -16.24 -1.07 -1.75
CA PHE A 113 -14.97 -1.73 -1.90
C PHE A 113 -15.13 -2.98 -2.76
N SER A 114 -14.18 -3.25 -3.66
CA SER A 114 -14.19 -4.46 -4.50
C SER A 114 -13.91 -5.76 -3.74
N MET A 115 -13.66 -5.67 -2.42
CA MET A 115 -13.41 -6.80 -1.51
C MET A 115 -12.23 -7.69 -1.90
N ARG A 116 -11.30 -7.18 -2.70
CA ARG A 116 -10.06 -7.90 -3.04
C ARG A 116 -9.02 -7.69 -1.96
N HIS A 117 -8.70 -8.76 -1.23
CA HIS A 117 -7.56 -8.79 -0.32
C HIS A 117 -6.55 -9.87 -0.76
N LEU A 118 -5.29 -9.63 -0.43
CA LEU A 118 -4.20 -10.58 -0.65
C LEU A 118 -3.54 -10.81 0.70
N HIS A 119 -3.48 -12.06 1.15
CA HIS A 119 -2.72 -12.43 2.33
C HIS A 119 -1.31 -12.79 1.92
N THR A 120 -0.34 -12.09 2.48
CA THR A 120 1.08 -12.42 2.34
C THR A 120 1.53 -13.14 3.59
N PHE A 121 1.90 -14.41 3.45
CA PHE A 121 2.44 -15.21 4.55
C PHE A 121 3.97 -15.25 4.45
N LEU A 122 4.61 -15.43 5.60
CA LEU A 122 6.01 -15.80 5.64
C LEU A 122 6.19 -17.21 5.05
N PRO A 123 7.37 -17.54 4.51
CA PRO A 123 7.69 -18.91 4.11
C PRO A 123 7.38 -19.90 5.24
N THR A 124 6.53 -20.86 4.97
CA THR A 124 6.10 -21.89 5.93
C THR A 124 6.84 -23.21 5.72
N THR A 125 7.41 -23.40 4.53
CA THR A 125 8.21 -24.57 4.21
C THR A 125 9.67 -24.18 4.04
N THR A 126 10.55 -25.18 4.25
CA THR A 126 11.98 -25.01 4.01
C THR A 126 12.25 -24.66 2.54
N GLU A 127 11.48 -25.22 1.62
CA GLU A 127 11.58 -24.98 0.19
C GLU A 127 11.21 -23.54 -0.17
N GLU A 128 10.14 -22.99 0.41
CA GLU A 128 9.78 -21.57 0.26
C GLU A 128 10.86 -20.65 0.84
N LEU A 129 11.42 -21.00 1.99
CA LEU A 129 12.49 -20.23 2.62
C LEU A 129 13.75 -20.23 1.74
N VAL A 130 14.15 -21.39 1.23
CA VAL A 130 15.26 -21.52 0.27
C VAL A 130 14.98 -20.68 -0.97
N ALA A 131 13.75 -20.68 -1.50
CA ALA A 131 13.39 -19.88 -2.67
C ALA A 131 13.53 -18.38 -2.39
N VAL A 132 13.06 -17.89 -1.24
CA VAL A 132 13.21 -16.48 -0.84
C VAL A 132 14.68 -16.10 -0.65
N LEU A 133 15.45 -16.93 0.07
CA LEU A 133 16.87 -16.69 0.29
C LEU A 133 17.67 -16.71 -1.01
N ALA A 134 17.42 -17.69 -1.88
CA ALA A 134 18.06 -17.75 -3.19
C ALA A 134 17.70 -16.52 -4.04
N ALA A 135 16.43 -16.09 -4.06
CA ALA A 135 16.02 -14.89 -4.77
C ALA A 135 16.71 -13.62 -4.26
N LYS A 136 17.01 -13.53 -2.96
CA LYS A 136 17.69 -12.37 -2.35
C LYS A 136 19.21 -12.40 -2.45
N LEU A 137 19.81 -13.59 -2.44
CA LEU A 137 21.27 -13.78 -2.40
C LEU A 137 21.90 -14.06 -3.76
N ARG A 138 21.10 -14.43 -4.77
CA ARG A 138 21.60 -14.66 -6.14
C ARG A 138 22.19 -13.38 -6.72
N LEU A 139 23.31 -13.53 -7.41
CA LEU A 139 23.90 -12.46 -8.21
C LEU A 139 23.11 -12.31 -9.52
N PRO A 140 22.76 -11.08 -9.94
CA PRO A 140 22.25 -10.81 -11.28
C PRO A 140 23.25 -11.26 -12.35
N GLN A 141 22.75 -11.66 -13.53
CA GLN A 141 23.63 -12.09 -14.63
C GLN A 141 24.47 -10.92 -15.16
N ASP A 142 23.99 -9.69 -14.99
CA ASP A 142 24.57 -8.42 -15.42
C ASP A 142 25.31 -7.68 -14.29
N CYS A 143 25.75 -8.38 -13.24
CA CYS A 143 26.41 -7.78 -12.08
C CYS A 143 27.85 -7.26 -12.31
N GLY A 144 28.31 -7.17 -13.55
CA GLY A 144 29.66 -6.68 -13.91
C GLY A 144 30.81 -7.63 -13.57
N LEU A 145 30.52 -8.81 -13.01
CA LEU A 145 31.53 -9.84 -12.72
C LEU A 145 31.78 -10.73 -13.95
N LYS A 146 33.03 -11.17 -14.12
CA LYS A 146 33.43 -11.99 -15.27
C LYS A 146 32.77 -13.38 -15.24
N SER A 147 32.19 -13.79 -16.36
CA SER A 147 31.75 -15.17 -16.57
C SER A 147 32.94 -16.13 -16.44
N PRO A 148 32.78 -17.32 -15.80
CA PRO A 148 31.52 -17.94 -15.37
C PRO A 148 31.14 -17.70 -13.89
N PHE A 149 31.77 -16.74 -13.21
CA PHE A 149 31.66 -16.59 -11.76
C PHE A 149 30.21 -16.43 -11.25
N PRO A 150 29.35 -15.53 -11.80
CA PRO A 150 27.98 -15.36 -11.30
C PRO A 150 27.15 -16.65 -11.36
N GLY A 151 27.24 -17.37 -12.47
CA GLY A 151 26.57 -18.66 -12.64
C GLY A 151 27.09 -19.73 -11.68
N ALA A 152 28.42 -19.81 -11.49
CA ALA A 152 29.03 -20.75 -10.55
C ALA A 152 28.67 -20.43 -9.09
N PHE A 153 28.66 -19.14 -8.72
CA PHE A 153 28.26 -18.68 -7.39
C PHE A 153 26.79 -19.03 -7.11
N ASN A 154 25.87 -18.69 -8.03
CA ASN A 154 24.44 -18.96 -7.86
C ASN A 154 24.16 -20.47 -7.70
N ARG A 155 24.85 -21.33 -8.45
CA ARG A 155 24.75 -22.80 -8.27
C ARG A 155 25.24 -23.25 -6.89
N ARG A 156 26.38 -22.73 -6.43
CA ARG A 156 26.95 -23.08 -5.10
C ARG A 156 26.06 -22.56 -3.97
N LEU A 157 25.51 -21.36 -4.10
CA LEU A 157 24.57 -20.77 -3.16
C LEU A 157 23.35 -21.68 -2.97
N GLU A 158 22.71 -22.12 -4.05
CA GLU A 158 21.55 -23.02 -3.96
C GLU A 158 21.90 -24.37 -3.32
N ALA A 159 23.04 -24.95 -3.68
CA ALA A 159 23.51 -26.19 -3.07
C ALA A 159 23.74 -26.01 -1.55
N ALA A 160 24.35 -24.89 -1.13
CA ALA A 160 24.59 -24.58 0.27
C ALA A 160 23.29 -24.33 1.06
N LEU A 161 22.33 -23.58 0.48
CA LEU A 161 21.02 -23.35 1.10
C LEU A 161 20.25 -24.67 1.30
N ARG A 162 20.29 -25.57 0.30
CA ARG A 162 19.65 -26.89 0.40
C ARG A 162 20.36 -27.83 1.37
N ALA A 163 21.69 -27.75 1.48
CA ALA A 163 22.43 -28.56 2.44
C ALA A 163 22.08 -28.19 3.90
N ARG A 164 21.78 -26.91 4.16
CA ARG A 164 21.34 -26.42 5.48
C ARG A 164 19.84 -26.52 5.75
N ALA A 165 19.04 -26.81 4.74
CA ALA A 165 17.59 -26.97 4.85
C ALA A 165 17.15 -27.91 6.01
N PRO A 166 17.81 -29.06 6.29
CA PRO A 166 17.42 -29.93 7.40
C PRO A 166 17.57 -29.28 8.78
N GLU A 167 18.54 -28.37 8.96
CA GLU A 167 18.80 -27.67 10.23
C GLU A 167 17.64 -26.72 10.59
N TRP A 168 16.88 -26.25 9.60
CA TRP A 168 15.77 -25.31 9.79
C TRP A 168 14.42 -26.00 10.10
N ARG A 169 14.37 -27.34 10.05
CA ARG A 169 13.17 -28.11 10.39
C ARG A 169 13.10 -28.49 11.87
N GLY A 170 14.19 -28.32 12.63
CA GLY A 170 14.27 -28.64 14.05
C GLY A 170 14.39 -27.38 14.89
N GLY A 171 13.25 -26.78 15.25
CA GLY A 171 13.14 -25.63 16.14
C GLY A 171 11.71 -25.41 16.57
#